data_AF-A0A557R1G8-F1
#
_entry.id   AF-A0A557R1G8-F1
#
_cell.length_a   1.000
_cell.length_b   1.000
_cell.length_c   1.000
_cell.angle_alpha   90.00
_cell.angle_beta   90.00
_cell.angle_gamma   90.00
#
_symmetry.space_group_name_H-M   'P 1'
#
loop_
_entity.id
_entity.type
_entity.pdbx_description
1 polymer ?
#
loop_
_entity_poly.entity_id
_entity_poly.type
_entity_poly.pdbx_seq_one_letter_code
_entity_poly.pdbx_strand_id
1 'polypeptide(L)' 'MNPTRLVLLIGAALALAACSEAPQVTHYEAGTYSGKPDTRPWESAAYGGDKAKWESDMRARARKQTEIGRMPPG' A
#
# COMPACT_ATOMS: atom_id res chain seq x y z
N MET A 1 -50.05 -25.05 8.04
CA MET A 1 -48.69 -24.47 8.02
C MET A 1 -48.72 -23.18 8.82
N ASN A 2 -47.81 -23.00 9.79
CA ASN A 2 -47.84 -21.85 10.69
C ASN A 2 -47.12 -20.65 10.03
N PRO A 3 -47.80 -19.54 9.71
CA PRO A 3 -47.23 -18.40 8.98
C PRO A 3 -46.02 -17.79 9.68
N THR A 4 -45.98 -17.83 11.02
CA THR A 4 -44.85 -17.34 11.82
C THR A 4 -43.56 -18.13 11.55
N ARG A 5 -43.67 -19.44 11.33
CA ARG A 5 -42.52 -20.29 11.00
C ARG A 5 -42.00 -20.01 9.58
N LEU A 6 -42.91 -19.72 8.66
CA LEU A 6 -42.54 -19.39 7.28
C LEU A 6 -41.75 -18.08 7.22
N VAL A 7 -42.21 -17.06 7.95
CA VAL A 7 -41.52 -15.76 8.04
C VAL A 7 -40.13 -15.91 8.65
N LEU A 8 -39.98 -16.72 9.71
CA LEU A 8 -38.69 -16.98 10.35
C LEU A 8 -37.69 -17.69 9.41
N LEU A 9 -38.16 -18.69 8.66
CA LEU A 9 -37.31 -19.43 7.72
C LEU A 9 -36.83 -18.55 6.55
N ILE A 10 -37.71 -17.69 6.03
CA ILE A 10 -37.35 -16.74 4.96
C ILE A 10 -36.34 -15.71 5.47
N GLY A 11 -36.55 -15.16 6.68
CA GLY A 11 -35.62 -14.20 7.28
C GLY A 11 -34.22 -14.79 7.50
N ALA A 12 -34.13 -16.04 7.97
CA ALA A 12 -32.86 -16.72 8.17
C ALA A 12 -32.09 -16.92 6.84
N ALA A 13 -32.79 -17.32 5.77
CA ALA A 13 -32.17 -17.53 4.46
C ALA A 13 -31.59 -16.22 3.87
N LEU A 14 -32.28 -15.10 4.05
CA LEU A 14 -31.81 -13.78 3.57
C LEU A 14 -30.61 -13.27 4.36
N ALA A 15 -30.55 -13.55 5.67
CA ALA A 15 -29.41 -13.16 6.51
C ALA A 15 -28.11 -13.87 6.11
N LEU A 16 -28.18 -15.12 5.64
CA LEU A 16 -27.02 -15.85 5.12
C LEU A 16 -26.51 -15.28 3.79
N ALA A 17 -27.39 -14.74 2.94
CA ALA A 17 -27.03 -14.14 1.67
C ALA A 17 -26.35 -12.75 1.82
N ALA A 18 -26.49 -12.10 2.98
CA ALA A 18 -25.88 -10.80 3.26
C ALA A 18 -24.36 -10.85 3.52
N CYS A 19 -23.77 -12.05 3.64
CA CYS A 19 -22.32 -12.25 3.71
C CYS A 19 -21.67 -12.50 2.33
N SER A 20 -22.27 -12.04 1.23
CA SER A 20 -21.61 -12.10 -0.08
C SER A 20 -20.46 -11.08 -0.13
N GLU A 21 -19.23 -11.57 -0.15
CA GLU A 21 -18.05 -10.75 -0.39
C GLU A 21 -18.16 -10.08 -1.77
N ALA A 22 -18.02 -8.76 -1.81
CA ALA A 22 -17.97 -8.04 -3.06
C ALA A 22 -16.73 -8.50 -3.85
N PRO A 23 -16.80 -8.61 -5.19
CA PRO A 23 -15.64 -8.98 -5.99
C PRO A 23 -14.48 -8.00 -5.71
N GLN A 24 -13.42 -8.45 -5.05
CA GLN A 24 -12.21 -7.66 -4.83
C GLN A 24 -11.31 -7.69 -6.09
N VAL A 25 -11.93 -7.59 -7.26
CA VAL A 25 -11.21 -7.40 -8.50
C VAL A 25 -10.91 -5.92 -8.63
N THR A 26 -9.65 -5.57 -8.38
CA THR A 26 -9.11 -4.31 -8.87
C THR A 26 -9.36 -4.24 -10.37
N HIS A 27 -10.09 -3.23 -10.84
CA HIS A 27 -10.23 -2.96 -12.27
C HIS A 27 -8.83 -2.83 -12.87
N TYR A 28 -8.37 -3.87 -13.57
CA TYR A 28 -7.07 -3.88 -14.20
C TYR A 28 -7.26 -3.37 -15.62
N GLU A 29 -6.84 -2.12 -15.85
CA GLU A 29 -6.74 -1.61 -17.21
C GLU A 29 -5.38 -2.02 -17.79
N ALA A 30 -5.43 -2.79 -18.89
CA ALA A 30 -4.23 -3.27 -19.54
C ALA A 30 -3.39 -2.09 -20.05
N GLY A 31 -2.16 -1.95 -19.54
CA GLY A 31 -1.24 -0.88 -19.91
C GLY A 31 -1.18 0.30 -18.94
N THR A 32 -2.01 0.32 -17.89
CA THR A 32 -1.99 1.35 -16.86
C THR A 32 -1.74 0.75 -15.48
N TYR A 33 -0.75 1.29 -14.77
CA TYR A 33 -0.50 0.93 -13.38
C TYR A 33 -1.66 1.44 -12.52
N SER A 34 -2.50 0.51 -12.06
CA SER A 34 -3.71 0.80 -11.27
C SER A 34 -3.43 0.96 -9.76
N GLY A 35 -2.16 0.91 -9.34
CA GLY A 35 -1.73 1.13 -7.96
C GLY A 35 -1.52 2.62 -7.64
N LYS A 36 -1.20 2.93 -6.38
CA LYS A 36 -0.84 4.29 -5.98
C LYS A 36 0.40 4.74 -6.78
N PRO A 37 0.39 5.88 -7.48
CA PRO A 37 1.55 6.33 -8.24
C PRO A 37 2.80 6.41 -7.35
N ASP A 38 3.88 5.76 -7.80
CA ASP A 38 5.17 5.79 -7.12
C ASP A 38 5.75 7.21 -7.21
N THR A 39 5.79 7.90 -6.08
CA THR A 39 6.50 9.18 -5.96
C THR A 39 7.99 8.93 -5.84
N ARG A 40 8.81 9.71 -6.54
CA ARG A 40 10.27 9.60 -6.45
C ARG A 40 10.71 9.98 -5.03
N PRO A 41 11.79 9.38 -4.48
CA PRO A 41 12.22 9.63 -3.11
C PRO A 41 12.49 11.11 -2.79
N TRP A 42 12.99 11.87 -3.78
CA TRP A 42 13.27 13.31 -3.65
C TRP A 42 12.02 14.19 -3.72
N GLU A 43 10.85 13.65 -4.08
CA GLU A 43 9.57 14.37 -4.06
C GLU A 43 8.95 14.42 -2.66
N SER A 44 9.54 13.71 -1.68
CA SER A 44 9.11 13.81 -0.28
C SER A 44 9.34 15.22 0.28
N ALA A 45 8.56 15.61 1.29
CA ALA A 45 8.67 16.92 1.95
C ALA A 45 10.07 17.22 2.50
N ALA A 46 10.85 16.18 2.83
CA ALA A 46 12.23 16.33 3.31
C ALA A 46 13.21 16.88 2.26
N TYR A 47 12.91 16.70 0.97
CA TYR A 47 13.75 17.14 -0.14
C TYR A 47 13.04 18.13 -1.06
N GLY A 48 11.72 18.24 -1.00
CA GLY A 48 10.96 19.27 -1.73
C GLY A 48 11.14 19.22 -3.25
N GLY A 49 11.44 18.05 -3.81
CA GLY A 49 11.76 17.88 -5.23
C GLY A 49 13.25 17.98 -5.57
N ASP A 50 14.12 18.32 -4.62
CA ASP A 50 15.57 18.45 -4.86
C ASP A 50 16.27 17.08 -4.96
N LYS A 51 16.39 16.61 -6.19
CA LYS A 51 17.11 15.38 -6.53
C LYS A 51 18.60 15.47 -6.18
N ALA A 52 19.24 16.62 -6.38
CA ALA A 52 20.67 16.77 -6.14
C ALA A 52 21.00 16.64 -4.65
N LYS A 53 20.19 17.27 -3.80
CA LYS A 53 20.28 17.13 -2.34
C LYS A 53 20.05 15.68 -1.90
N TRP A 54 19.01 15.02 -2.41
CA TRP A 54 18.75 13.62 -2.09
C TRP A 54 19.92 12.71 -2.46
N GLU A 55 20.47 12.86 -3.67
CA GLU A 55 21.62 12.05 -4.11
C GLU A 55 22.88 12.32 -3.27
N SER A 56 23.13 13.58 -2.91
CA SER A 56 24.25 13.94 -2.03
C SER A 56 24.13 13.26 -0.67
N ASP A 57 22.94 13.33 -0.07
CA ASP A 57 22.65 12.71 1.23
C ASP A 57 22.75 11.17 1.15
N MET A 58 22.33 10.55 0.03
CA MET A 58 22.51 9.11 -0.19
C MET A 58 24.00 8.73 -0.29
N ARG A 59 24.80 9.50 -1.04
CA ARG A 59 26.26 9.26 -1.14
C ARG A 59 26.94 9.38 0.22
N ALA A 60 26.58 10.40 1.00
CA ALA A 60 27.11 10.59 2.35
C ALA A 60 26.77 9.41 3.27
N ARG A 61 25.53 8.89 3.20
CA ARG A 61 25.12 7.68 3.95
C ARG A 61 25.93 6.45 3.53
N ALA A 62 26.05 6.20 2.22
CA ALA A 62 26.81 5.07 1.70
C ALA A 62 28.27 5.09 2.18
N ARG A 63 28.93 6.27 2.20
CA ARG A 63 30.30 6.40 2.72
C ARG A 63 30.42 6.04 4.19
N LYS A 64 29.43 6.34 5.02
CA LYS A 64 29.43 5.95 6.45
C LYS A 64 29.20 4.44 6.65
N GLN A 65 28.84 3.71 5.59
CA GLN A 65 28.66 2.27 5.61
C GLN A 65 29.89 1.50 5.10
N THR A 66 30.90 2.18 4.57
CA THR A 66 32.16 1.52 4.18
C THR A 66 33.09 1.38 5.38
N GLU A 67 33.99 0.39 5.33
CA GLU A 67 34.99 0.17 6.37
C GLU A 67 35.88 1.41 6.59
N ILE A 68 36.30 2.05 5.49
CA ILE A 68 37.06 3.32 5.53
C ILE A 68 36.30 4.41 6.30
N GLY A 69 34.97 4.48 6.16
CA GLY A 69 34.15 5.47 6.87
C GLY A 69 33.82 5.12 8.32
N ARG A 70 34.12 3.89 8.77
CA ARG A 70 33.82 3.38 10.11
C ARG A 70 35.04 3.24 11.02
N MET A 71 36.24 3.15 10.46
CA MET A 71 37.46 3.08 11.26
C MET A 71 37.76 4.44 11.90
N PRO A 72 38.14 4.49 13.19
CA PRO A 72 38.66 5.71 13.79
C PRO A 72 39.96 6.14 13.07
N PRO A 73 40.26 7.45 13.00
CA PRO A 73 41.55 7.89 12.47
C PRO A 73 42.68 7.26 13.32
N GLY A 74 43.57 6.54 12.64
CA GLY A 74 44.77 5.95 13.24
C GLY A 74 45.88 6.97 13.45
#